data_AF-A0A2V9V605-F1
#
_entry.id   AF-A0A2V9V605-F1
#
_cell.length_a   1.000
_cell.length_b   1.000
_cell.length_c   1.000
_cell.angle_alpha   90.00
_cell.angle_beta   90.00
_cell.angle_gamma   90.00
#
_symmetry.space_group_name_H-M   'P 1'
#
loop_
_entity.id
_entity.type
_entity.pdbx_description
1 polymer ?
#
loop_
_entity_poly.entity_id
_entity_poly.type
_entity_poly.pdbx_seq_one_letter_code
_entity_poly.pdbx_strand_id
1 'polypeptide(L)'
;MRLVAIVAAYVILMACPVSALTKQYRTYVAPGPTETMQGPCEYELTLRDASKPVTAVFIIVERGWQVGNLYFDPEVTAFAERHDVALVLARHCRSKTENDMDIIP
;
A
#
# COMPACT_ATOMS: atom_id res chain seq x y z
N MET A 1 -13.65 48.29 -7.50
CA MET A 1 -14.25 47.01 -7.98
C MET A 1 -13.34 46.22 -8.92
N ARG A 2 -12.62 46.85 -9.88
CA ARG A 2 -11.72 46.13 -10.81
C ARG A 2 -10.53 45.41 -10.15
N LEU A 3 -9.92 46.00 -9.11
CA LEU A 3 -8.79 45.38 -8.39
C LEU A 3 -9.17 44.10 -7.61
N VAL A 4 -10.37 44.04 -7.03
CA VAL A 4 -10.84 42.87 -6.27
C VAL A 4 -11.05 41.66 -7.18
N ALA A 5 -11.56 41.90 -8.40
CA ALA A 5 -11.76 40.85 -9.40
C ALA A 5 -10.45 40.25 -9.92
N ILE A 6 -9.38 41.07 -10.02
CA ILE A 6 -8.06 40.62 -10.49
C ILE A 6 -7.37 39.77 -9.42
N VAL A 7 -7.46 40.16 -8.15
CA VAL A 7 -6.90 39.38 -7.03
C VAL A 7 -7.62 38.04 -6.88
N ALA A 8 -8.95 38.01 -7.00
CA ALA A 8 -9.72 36.77 -6.94
C ALA A 8 -9.36 35.79 -8.07
N ALA A 9 -9.12 36.29 -9.29
CA ALA A 9 -8.69 35.46 -10.42
C ALA A 9 -7.29 34.86 -10.22
N TYR A 10 -6.39 35.59 -9.54
CA TYR A 10 -5.02 35.11 -9.27
C TYR A 10 -4.97 34.00 -8.23
N VAL A 11 -5.83 34.04 -7.20
CA VAL A 11 -5.89 33.01 -6.15
C VAL A 11 -6.40 31.67 -6.70
N ILE A 12 -7.30 31.71 -7.70
CA ILE A 12 -7.86 30.50 -8.32
C ILE A 12 -6.84 29.81 -9.25
N LEU A 13 -5.97 30.55 -9.92
CA LEU A 13 -4.96 29.99 -10.84
C LEU A 13 -3.75 29.34 -10.14
N MET A 14 -3.50 29.65 -8.86
CA MET A 14 -2.39 29.06 -8.09
C MET A 14 -2.76 27.78 -7.33
N ALA A 15 -4.04 27.38 -7.32
CA ALA A 15 -4.45 26.11 -6.77
C ALA A 15 -4.10 24.98 -7.76
N CYS A 16 -2.83 24.61 -7.85
CA CYS A 16 -2.45 23.33 -8.45
C CYS A 16 -2.78 22.25 -7.42
N PRO A 17 -3.80 21.39 -7.64
CA PRO A 17 -4.00 20.26 -6.75
C PRO A 17 -2.79 19.35 -6.95
N VAL A 18 -1.86 19.36 -5.99
CA VAL A 18 -0.87 18.30 -5.85
C VAL A 18 -1.66 17.08 -5.39
N SER A 19 -2.27 16.38 -6.34
CA SER A 19 -2.82 15.06 -6.09
C SER A 19 -1.63 14.15 -5.83
N ALA A 20 -1.47 13.70 -4.58
CA ALA A 20 -0.53 12.64 -4.24
C ALA A 20 -0.78 11.46 -5.20
N LEU A 21 0.22 11.12 -6.00
CA LEU A 21 0.09 10.03 -6.96
C LEU A 21 0.29 8.73 -6.20
N THR A 22 -0.81 8.13 -5.73
CA THR A 22 -0.77 6.77 -5.19
C THR A 22 -0.32 5.83 -6.29
N LYS A 23 0.73 5.03 -6.03
CA LYS A 23 1.19 3.97 -6.95
C LYS A 23 1.14 2.63 -6.27
N GLN A 24 0.72 1.62 -7.03
CA GLN A 24 0.70 0.24 -6.60
C GLN A 24 1.57 -0.60 -7.51
N TYR A 25 2.32 -1.51 -6.90
CA TYR A 25 3.18 -2.46 -7.58
C TYR A 25 2.86 -3.85 -7.10
N ARG A 26 2.92 -4.82 -8.01
CA ARG A 26 2.75 -6.23 -7.69
C ARG A 26 3.93 -7.01 -8.21
N THR A 27 4.38 -7.98 -7.43
CA THR A 27 5.42 -8.91 -7.84
C THR A 27 5.12 -10.32 -7.33
N TYR A 28 5.76 -11.29 -7.96
CA TYR A 28 5.68 -12.71 -7.62
C TYR A 28 7.10 -13.23 -7.42
N VAL A 29 7.33 -13.93 -6.31
CA VAL A 29 8.63 -14.59 -6.03
C VAL A 29 8.43 -16.09 -6.10
N ALA A 30 9.06 -16.73 -7.08
CA ALA A 30 9.05 -18.17 -7.21
C ALA A 30 9.91 -18.80 -6.10
N PRO A 31 9.46 -19.92 -5.50
CA PRO A 31 10.22 -20.55 -4.45
C PRO A 31 11.50 -21.21 -4.98
N GLY A 32 12.54 -21.19 -4.15
CA GLY A 32 13.75 -21.96 -4.36
C GLY A 32 13.49 -23.48 -4.29
N PRO A 33 14.44 -24.29 -4.78
CA PRO A 33 14.25 -25.76 -4.86
C PRO A 33 14.08 -26.43 -3.48
N THR A 34 14.61 -25.83 -2.42
CA THR A 34 14.52 -26.34 -1.04
C THR A 34 13.40 -25.70 -0.22
N GLU A 35 12.68 -24.73 -0.78
CA GLU A 35 11.62 -24.02 -0.06
C GLU A 35 10.31 -24.82 -0.05
N THR A 36 9.50 -24.60 0.98
CA THR A 36 8.27 -25.36 1.24
C THR A 36 7.03 -24.77 0.60
N MET A 37 7.13 -23.62 -0.09
CA MET A 37 5.98 -22.98 -0.75
C MET A 37 5.57 -23.76 -2.01
N GLN A 38 4.26 -23.97 -2.19
CA GLN A 38 3.66 -24.73 -3.28
C GLN A 38 3.82 -24.04 -4.64
N GLY A 39 3.90 -22.70 -4.66
CA GLY A 39 4.03 -21.91 -5.88
C GLY A 39 4.55 -20.51 -5.59
N PRO A 40 4.57 -19.61 -6.60
CA PRO A 40 5.02 -18.24 -6.42
C PRO A 40 4.19 -17.48 -5.39
N CYS A 41 4.87 -16.77 -4.49
CA CYS A 41 4.23 -15.92 -3.48
C CYS A 41 3.99 -14.52 -4.04
N GLU A 42 2.78 -13.98 -3.84
CA GLU A 42 2.39 -12.64 -4.28
C GLU A 42 2.69 -11.58 -3.23
N TYR A 43 3.26 -10.46 -3.68
CA TYR A 43 3.50 -9.28 -2.87
C TYR A 43 2.92 -8.05 -3.55
N GLU A 44 2.27 -7.20 -2.78
CA GLU A 44 1.76 -5.91 -3.24
C GLU A 44 2.41 -4.77 -2.43
N LEU A 45 2.83 -3.71 -3.11
CA LEU A 45 3.40 -2.50 -2.52
C LEU A 45 2.51 -1.32 -2.89
N THR A 46 2.05 -0.56 -1.89
CA THR A 46 1.38 0.73 -2.08
C THR A 46 2.25 1.87 -1.58
N LEU A 47 2.53 2.83 -2.48
CA LEU A 47 3.06 4.14 -2.14
C LEU A 47 1.89 5.13 -2.12
N ARG A 48 1.58 5.74 -0.97
CA ARG A 48 0.46 6.70 -0.85
C ARG A 48 0.73 7.99 -1.63
N ASP A 49 1.98 8.46 -1.58
CA ASP A 49 2.48 9.57 -2.38
C ASP A 49 3.81 9.16 -3.03
N ALA A 50 3.77 8.74 -4.29
CA ALA A 50 4.96 8.32 -5.02
C ALA A 50 5.89 9.47 -5.44
N SER A 51 5.56 10.73 -5.09
CA SER A 51 6.45 11.88 -5.30
C SER A 51 7.45 12.08 -4.16
N LYS A 52 7.22 11.42 -3.01
CA LYS A 52 8.07 11.54 -1.81
C LYS A 52 8.99 10.34 -1.63
N PRO A 53 10.17 10.54 -1.01
CA PRO A 53 11.01 9.41 -0.59
C PRO A 53 10.33 8.60 0.51
N VAL A 54 10.47 7.27 0.45
CA VAL A 54 9.98 6.36 1.50
C VAL A 54 10.97 6.34 2.65
N THR A 55 10.50 6.51 3.89
CA THR A 55 11.33 6.49 5.10
C THR A 55 11.32 5.15 5.82
N ALA A 56 10.23 4.39 5.68
CA ALA A 56 10.07 3.06 6.26
C ALA A 56 9.05 2.22 5.47
N VAL A 57 9.02 0.91 5.75
CA VAL A 57 8.08 -0.03 5.15
C VAL A 57 7.29 -0.72 6.25
N PHE A 58 5.97 -0.71 6.14
CA PHE A 58 5.08 -1.48 7.01
C PHE A 58 4.60 -2.70 6.22
N ILE A 59 5.11 -3.88 6.61
CA ILE A 59 4.77 -5.17 6.01
C ILE A 59 3.62 -5.81 6.80
N ILE A 60 2.56 -6.15 6.09
CA ILE A 60 1.42 -6.92 6.57
C ILE A 60 1.51 -8.31 5.96
N VAL A 61 1.64 -9.32 6.81
CA VAL A 61 1.69 -10.72 6.40
C VAL A 61 0.29 -11.31 6.53
N GLU A 62 -0.34 -11.58 5.40
CA GLU A 62 -1.69 -12.14 5.36
C GLU A 62 -1.66 -13.61 5.79
N ARG A 63 -2.31 -13.89 6.92
CA ARG A 63 -2.44 -15.22 7.54
C ARG A 63 -3.92 -15.59 7.69
N GLY A 64 -4.79 -14.97 6.90
CA GLY A 64 -6.24 -14.99 7.06
C GLY A 64 -6.88 -13.62 6.82
N TRP A 65 -8.18 -13.64 6.55
CA TRP A 65 -9.00 -12.47 6.18
C TRP A 65 -8.86 -11.28 7.13
N GLN A 66 -8.75 -11.54 8.43
CA GLN A 66 -8.67 -10.50 9.47
C GLN A 66 -7.43 -9.61 9.31
N VAL A 67 -6.29 -10.20 8.96
CA VAL A 67 -5.01 -9.47 8.84
C VAL A 67 -4.89 -8.82 7.46
N GLY A 68 -5.45 -9.43 6.41
CA GLY A 68 -5.46 -8.86 5.06
C GLY A 68 -6.18 -7.51 4.97
N ASN A 69 -7.23 -7.30 5.76
CA ASN A 69 -7.99 -6.04 5.75
C ASN A 69 -7.21 -4.84 6.34
N LEU A 70 -6.21 -5.07 7.19
CA LEU A 70 -5.37 -4.00 7.73
C LEU A 70 -4.66 -3.22 6.62
N TYR A 71 -4.37 -3.86 5.48
CA TYR A 71 -3.72 -3.22 4.36
C TYR A 71 -4.59 -2.17 3.66
N PHE A 72 -5.92 -2.32 3.74
CA PHE A 72 -6.90 -1.37 3.20
C PHE A 72 -7.53 -0.48 4.27
N ASP A 73 -7.10 -0.62 5.53
CA ASP A 73 -7.67 0.11 6.65
C ASP A 73 -7.40 1.63 6.52
N PRO A 74 -8.42 2.50 6.68
CA PRO A 74 -8.26 3.95 6.55
C PRO A 74 -7.25 4.54 7.53
N GLU A 75 -7.17 4.04 8.76
CA GLU A 75 -6.24 4.56 9.76
C GLU A 75 -4.81 4.16 9.43
N VAL A 76 -4.60 2.92 8.96
CA VAL A 76 -3.29 2.42 8.51
C VAL A 76 -2.82 3.20 7.28
N THR A 77 -3.69 3.40 6.29
CA THR A 77 -3.34 4.15 5.08
C THR A 77 -3.06 5.62 5.37
N ALA A 78 -3.82 6.25 6.28
CA ALA A 78 -3.56 7.62 6.71
C ALA A 78 -2.27 7.74 7.54
N PHE A 79 -1.95 6.75 8.37
CA PHE A 79 -0.65 6.67 9.05
C PHE A 79 0.49 6.59 8.03
N ALA A 80 0.35 5.74 7.02
CA ALA A 80 1.36 5.56 6.00
C ALA A 80 1.64 6.85 5.22
N GLU A 81 0.58 7.60 4.89
CA GLU A 81 0.69 8.89 4.21
C GLU A 81 1.34 9.98 5.09
N ARG A 82 1.00 10.05 6.38
CA ARG A 82 1.57 11.06 7.31
C ARG A 82 3.05 10.87 7.60
N HIS A 83 3.54 9.64 7.51
CA HIS A 83 4.90 9.27 7.90
C HIS A 83 5.79 8.85 6.73
N ASP A 84 5.34 9.04 5.49
CA ASP A 84 6.05 8.64 4.27
C ASP A 84 6.48 7.16 4.30
N VAL A 85 5.56 6.31 4.80
CA VAL A 85 5.75 4.86 4.92
C VAL A 85 5.12 4.17 3.72
N ALA A 86 5.83 3.21 3.13
CA ALA A 86 5.25 2.32 2.14
C ALA A 86 4.53 1.15 2.80
N LEU A 87 3.39 0.76 2.25
CA LEU A 87 2.63 -0.41 2.71
C LEU A 87 2.97 -1.62 1.83
N VAL A 88 3.28 -2.75 2.44
CA VAL A 88 3.48 -4.01 1.74
C VAL A 88 2.48 -5.05 2.25
N LEU A 89 1.75 -5.67 1.33
CA LEU A 89 0.95 -6.86 1.60
C LEU A 89 1.71 -8.08 1.08
N ALA A 90 2.21 -8.91 2.00
CA ALA A 90 2.65 -10.26 1.67
C ALA A 90 1.42 -11.17 1.75
N ARG A 91 0.88 -11.58 0.60
CA ARG A 91 -0.28 -12.47 0.57
C ARG A 91 0.08 -13.85 1.10
N HIS A 92 -0.92 -14.55 1.63
CA HIS A 92 -0.74 -15.93 2.05
C HIS A 92 -0.18 -16.76 0.88
N CYS A 93 0.92 -17.47 1.15
CA CYS A 93 1.59 -18.33 0.20
C CYS A 93 1.46 -19.77 0.66
N ARG A 94 0.82 -20.59 -0.18
CA ARG A 94 0.48 -21.95 0.19
C ARG A 94 1.71 -22.82 0.44
N SER A 95 1.65 -23.68 1.44
CA SER A 95 2.64 -24.70 1.76
C SER A 95 2.44 -25.96 0.90
N LYS A 96 3.54 -26.67 0.64
CA LYS A 96 3.54 -28.01 0.03
C LYS A 96 3.03 -29.08 0.99
N THR A 97 3.13 -28.86 2.31
CA THR A 97 3.02 -29.94 3.31
C THR A 97 2.01 -29.68 4.41
N GLU A 98 1.61 -28.43 4.66
CA GLU A 98 0.73 -28.06 5.78
C GLU A 98 -0.62 -27.52 5.27
N ASN A 99 -1.69 -27.72 6.05
CA ASN A 99 -2.96 -27.04 5.81
C ASN A 99 -2.87 -25.60 6.32
N ASP A 100 -3.18 -24.67 5.43
CA ASP A 100 -2.56 -23.35 5.40
C ASP A 100 -3.29 -22.22 6.14
N MET A 101 -4.37 -22.52 6.87
CA MET A 101 -5.11 -21.49 7.62
C MET A 101 -5.50 -21.98 9.00
N ASP A 102 -5.53 -21.07 9.97
CA ASP A 102 -6.26 -21.27 11.22
C ASP A 102 -7.73 -21.55 10.87
N ILE A 103 -8.11 -22.82 10.91
CA ILE A 103 -9.51 -23.23 10.85
C ILE A 103 -10.08 -22.86 12.22
N ILE A 104 -10.85 -21.77 12.29
CA ILE A 104 -11.67 -21.49 13.47
C ILE A 104 -12.61 -22.70 13.65
N PRO A 105 -12.55 -23.43 14.78
CA PRO A 105 -13.45 -24.57 15.04
C PRO A 105 -14.93 -24.16 15.09
#